data_AF-A0A923HLN4-F1
#
_entry.id   AF-A0A923HLN4-F1
#
_cell.length_a   1.000
_cell.length_b   1.000
_cell.length_c   1.000
_cell.angle_alpha   90.00
_cell.angle_beta   90.00
_cell.angle_gamma   90.00
#
_symmetry.space_group_name_H-M   'P 1'
#
loop_
_entity.id
_entity.type
_entity.pdbx_description
1 polymer ?
#
loop_
_entity_poly.entity_id
_entity_poly.type
_entity_poly.pdbx_seq_one_letter_code
_entity_poly.pdbx_strand_id
1 'polypeptide(L)'
;MFYTRFKDTLRTLLRIRQERVLPPPGEKPAFGSTIILNRLKMQLFVSIDYEQWEWLTLRGWRTLDVRQNRRRYYRVPRNAVSRLMHATPEEREELHQRIITHKYSRKRLQ
;
A
#
# COMPACT_ATOMS: atom_id res chain seq x y z
N MET A 1 -29.23 17.85 20.51
CA MET A 1 -28.28 16.87 19.93
C MET A 1 -27.77 17.38 18.56
N PHE A 2 -27.10 18.54 18.52
CA PHE A 2 -26.75 19.26 17.26
C PHE A 2 -25.23 19.49 17.06
N TYR A 3 -24.39 18.98 17.97
CA TYR A 3 -22.99 19.40 18.11
C TYR A 3 -22.02 18.76 17.09
N THR A 4 -22.44 17.72 16.36
CA THR A 4 -21.56 16.96 15.45
C THR A 4 -21.44 17.58 14.06
N ARG A 5 -22.52 18.17 13.52
CA ARG A 5 -22.52 18.73 12.15
C ARG A 5 -21.62 19.96 11.99
N PHE A 6 -21.52 20.81 13.01
CA PHE A 6 -20.76 22.06 12.93
C PHE A 6 -19.23 21.83 12.88
N LYS A 7 -18.75 20.77 13.52
CA LYS A 7 -17.33 20.41 13.52
C LYS A 7 -16.83 19.97 12.13
N ASP A 8 -17.68 19.30 11.35
CA ASP A 8 -17.29 18.81 10.02
C ASP A 8 -17.31 19.90 8.95
N THR A 9 -18.20 20.89 9.07
CA THR A 9 -18.23 22.06 8.17
C THR A 9 -17.04 23.00 8.41
N LEU A 10 -16.66 23.27 9.66
CA LEU A 10 -15.50 24.11 9.98
C LEU A 10 -14.15 23.51 9.49
N ARG A 11 -14.00 22.18 9.54
CA ARG A 11 -12.81 21.48 9.00
C ARG A 11 -12.65 21.64 7.50
N THR A 12 -13.77 21.77 6.79
CA THR A 12 -13.78 21.97 5.34
C THR A 12 -13.48 23.43 4.99
N LEU A 13 -14.04 24.37 5.78
CA LEU A 13 -13.91 25.81 5.54
C LEU A 13 -12.49 26.34 5.80
N LEU A 14 -11.75 25.77 6.75
CA LEU A 14 -10.41 26.22 7.10
C LEU A 14 -9.29 25.69 6.19
N ARG A 15 -9.61 24.88 5.16
CA ARG A 15 -8.62 24.32 4.20
C ARG A 15 -7.38 23.70 4.88
N ILE A 16 -7.50 23.26 6.14
CA ILE A 16 -6.45 22.54 6.90
C ILE A 16 -6.50 21.08 6.44
N ARG A 17 -6.25 20.87 5.15
CA ARG A 17 -6.03 19.55 4.62
C ARG A 17 -4.54 19.29 4.78
N GLN A 18 -4.17 18.70 5.92
CA GLN A 18 -2.82 18.19 6.11
C GLN A 18 -2.51 17.24 4.96
N GLU A 19 -1.50 17.58 4.17
CA GLU A 19 -1.04 16.74 3.08
C GLU A 19 -0.55 15.43 3.70
N ARG A 20 -1.11 14.31 3.24
CA ARG A 20 -0.78 13.00 3.81
C ARG A 20 0.62 12.63 3.34
N VAL A 21 1.62 12.96 4.16
CA VAL A 21 3.00 12.55 3.92
C VAL A 21 3.11 11.03 4.10
N LEU A 22 3.88 10.39 3.23
CA LEU A 22 4.15 8.96 3.33
C LEU A 22 4.98 8.69 4.60
N PRO A 23 4.64 7.66 5.40
CA PRO A 23 5.46 7.30 6.54
C PRO A 23 6.89 6.94 6.09
N PRO A 24 7.90 7.09 6.96
CA PRO A 24 9.27 6.69 6.64
C PRO A 24 9.35 5.19 6.28
N PRO A 25 10.43 4.75 5.62
CA PRO A 25 10.76 3.33 5.47
C PRO A 25 10.62 2.63 6.82
N GLY A 26 9.63 1.75 6.97
CA GLY A 26 9.51 0.94 8.16
C GLY A 26 10.57 -0.17 8.17
N GLU A 27 10.68 -0.86 9.30
CA GLU A 27 11.43 -2.11 9.37
C GLU A 27 10.99 -3.09 8.28
N LYS A 28 11.92 -3.96 7.87
CA LYS A 28 11.66 -5.01 6.90
C LYS A 28 10.45 -5.83 7.34
N PRO A 29 9.42 -5.96 6.49
CA PRO A 29 8.21 -6.67 6.86
C PRO A 29 8.48 -8.15 7.10
N ALA A 30 7.82 -8.72 8.11
CA ALA A 30 7.86 -10.17 8.37
C ALA A 30 7.23 -10.95 7.20
N PHE A 31 7.60 -12.23 7.07
CA PHE A 31 6.90 -13.15 6.16
C PHE A 31 5.39 -13.14 6.42
N GLY A 32 4.58 -13.16 5.35
CA GLY A 32 3.12 -13.09 5.45
C GLY A 32 2.55 -11.68 5.62
N SER A 33 3.40 -10.68 5.84
CA SER A 33 2.97 -9.28 6.02
C SER A 33 2.29 -8.72 4.77
N THR A 34 1.36 -7.80 4.99
CA THR A 34 0.71 -7.07 3.89
C THR A 34 1.34 -5.71 3.72
N ILE A 35 1.72 -5.39 2.48
CA ILE A 35 2.19 -4.06 2.09
C ILE A 35 1.20 -3.41 1.13
N ILE A 36 1.19 -2.08 1.12
CA ILE A 36 0.25 -1.26 0.34
C ILE A 36 0.97 -0.19 -0.46
N LEU A 37 0.38 0.14 -1.61
CA LEU A 37 0.75 1.28 -2.44
C LEU A 37 -0.53 1.90 -3.00
N ASN A 38 -0.81 3.17 -2.68
CA ASN A 38 -2.04 3.85 -3.08
C ASN A 38 -3.33 3.09 -2.69
N ARG A 39 -3.96 2.43 -3.67
CA ARG A 39 -5.15 1.58 -3.50
C ARG A 39 -4.85 0.10 -3.72
N LEU A 40 -3.59 -0.28 -3.93
CA LEU A 40 -3.15 -1.66 -4.07
C LEU A 40 -2.75 -2.24 -2.72
N LYS A 41 -2.98 -3.55 -2.55
CA LYS A 41 -2.46 -4.35 -1.45
C LYS A 41 -1.79 -5.60 -2.01
N MET A 42 -0.65 -5.94 -1.43
CA MET A 42 0.14 -7.13 -1.73
C MET A 42 0.43 -7.85 -0.41
N GLN A 43 0.14 -9.14 -0.37
CA GLN A 43 0.55 -9.99 0.74
C GLN A 43 1.86 -10.67 0.34
N LEU A 44 2.87 -10.54 1.19
CA LEU A 44 4.19 -11.14 0.97
C LEU A 44 4.12 -12.62 1.34
N PHE A 45 4.09 -13.49 0.34
CA PHE A 45 4.12 -14.95 0.54
C PHE A 45 5.52 -15.55 0.41
N VAL A 46 6.52 -14.70 0.22
CA VAL A 46 7.94 -15.05 0.11
C VAL A 46 8.71 -14.10 1.01
N SER A 47 9.83 -14.57 1.56
CA SER A 47 10.78 -13.70 2.25
C SER A 47 11.41 -12.76 1.23
N ILE A 48 11.32 -11.45 1.47
CA ILE A 48 12.07 -10.46 0.69
C ILE A 48 13.42 -10.24 1.36
N ASP A 49 14.44 -9.82 0.62
CA ASP A 49 15.70 -9.34 1.20
C ASP A 49 15.60 -7.83 1.55
N TYR A 50 16.69 -7.24 2.03
CA TYR A 50 16.73 -5.82 2.36
C TYR A 50 16.74 -4.92 1.12
N GLU A 51 17.40 -5.34 0.05
CA GLU A 51 17.50 -4.58 -1.21
C GLU A 51 16.13 -4.46 -1.90
N GLN A 52 15.40 -5.58 -1.99
CA GLN A 52 14.03 -5.64 -2.46
C GLN A 52 13.10 -4.79 -1.61
N TRP A 53 13.29 -4.79 -0.29
CA TRP A 53 12.50 -3.95 0.60
C TRP A 53 12.79 -2.45 0.39
N GLU A 54 14.06 -2.08 0.27
CA GLU A 54 14.48 -0.72 -0.03
C GLU A 54 13.89 -0.27 -1.37
N TRP A 55 14.03 -1.09 -2.41
CA TRP A 55 13.48 -0.82 -3.73
C TRP A 55 11.94 -0.63 -3.70
N LEU A 56 11.22 -1.50 -2.99
CA LEU A 56 9.77 -1.36 -2.80
C LEU A 56 9.43 -0.04 -2.08
N THR A 57 10.20 0.28 -1.05
CA THR A 57 10.01 1.50 -0.26
C THR A 57 10.26 2.76 -1.08
N LEU A 58 11.30 2.78 -1.92
CA LEU A 58 11.57 3.86 -2.88
C LEU A 58 10.43 4.05 -3.87
N ARG A 59 9.73 2.97 -4.22
CA ARG A 59 8.50 3.00 -5.04
C ARG A 59 7.22 3.27 -4.24
N GLY A 60 7.33 3.64 -2.96
CA GLY A 60 6.22 4.07 -2.12
C GLY A 60 5.43 2.96 -1.42
N TRP A 61 5.87 1.70 -1.52
CA TRP A 61 5.24 0.61 -0.78
C TRP A 61 5.49 0.73 0.72
N ARG A 62 4.48 0.42 1.54
CA ARG A 62 4.57 0.49 3.01
C ARG A 62 3.85 -0.66 3.67
N THR A 63 4.34 -1.09 4.84
CA THR A 63 3.69 -2.11 5.66
C THR A 63 2.34 -1.62 6.16
N LEU A 64 1.35 -2.50 6.15
CA LEU A 64 -0.01 -2.20 6.58
C LEU A 64 -0.19 -2.53 8.07
N ASP A 65 -0.39 -1.51 8.90
CA ASP A 65 -0.96 -1.73 10.24
C ASP A 65 -2.47 -1.97 10.10
N VAL A 66 -2.91 -3.17 10.49
CA VAL A 66 -4.29 -3.65 10.35
C VAL A 66 -5.21 -2.99 11.39
N ARG A 67 -4.68 -2.47 12.51
CA ARG A 67 -5.47 -2.13 13.70
C ARG A 67 -6.61 -1.14 13.46
N GLN A 68 -6.55 -0.28 12.44
CA GLN A 68 -7.61 0.70 12.16
C GLN A 68 -7.90 0.95 10.66
N ASN A 69 -7.47 0.04 9.78
CA ASN A 69 -7.55 0.33 8.35
C ASN A 69 -8.91 0.02 7.71
N ARG A 70 -9.72 1.07 7.50
CA ARG A 70 -11.03 1.01 6.82
C ARG A 70 -10.97 1.22 5.30
N ARG A 71 -9.78 1.35 4.70
CA ARG A 71 -9.63 1.65 3.26
C ARG A 71 -9.92 0.40 2.42
N ARG A 72 -10.57 0.60 1.26
CA ARG A 72 -10.80 -0.47 0.27
C ARG A 72 -9.60 -0.56 -0.68
N TYR A 73 -9.04 -1.76 -0.78
CA TYR A 73 -7.88 -2.02 -1.62
C TYR A 73 -8.19 -3.03 -2.73
N TYR A 74 -7.40 -2.90 -3.78
CA TYR A 74 -7.24 -3.82 -4.89
C TYR A 74 -6.18 -4.85 -4.53
N ARG A 75 -6.54 -6.14 -4.53
CA ARG A 75 -5.59 -7.22 -4.21
C ARG A 75 -4.75 -7.53 -5.45
N VAL A 76 -3.43 -7.42 -5.32
CA VAL A 76 -2.49 -7.95 -6.30
C VAL A 76 -2.53 -9.48 -6.25
N PRO A 77 -2.72 -10.19 -7.39
CA PRO A 77 -2.76 -11.65 -7.43
C PRO A 77 -1.45 -12.26 -6.93
N ARG A 78 -1.53 -13.38 -6.20
CA ARG A 78 -0.37 -14.07 -5.63
C ARG A 78 0.70 -14.40 -6.68
N ASN A 79 0.29 -14.81 -7.88
CA ASN A 79 1.22 -15.13 -8.96
C ASN A 79 2.00 -13.89 -9.44
N ALA A 80 1.37 -12.71 -9.49
CA ALA A 80 2.05 -11.47 -9.84
C ALA A 80 3.05 -11.06 -8.76
N VAL A 81 2.69 -11.24 -7.48
CA VAL A 81 3.61 -11.01 -6.35
C VAL A 81 4.82 -11.94 -6.44
N SER A 82 4.59 -13.23 -6.66
CA SER A 82 5.67 -14.22 -6.79
C SER A 82 6.62 -13.87 -7.92
N ARG A 83 6.09 -13.52 -9.10
CA ARG A 83 6.90 -13.09 -10.25
C ARG A 83 7.72 -11.84 -9.94
N LEU A 84 7.13 -10.84 -9.29
CA LEU A 84 7.83 -9.61 -8.92
C LEU A 84 9.02 -9.88 -7.99
N MET A 85 8.87 -10.78 -7.02
CA MET A 85 9.91 -11.05 -6.02
C MET A 85 11.03 -11.96 -6.52
N HIS A 86 10.78 -12.78 -7.55
CA HIS A 86 11.80 -13.65 -8.16
C HIS A 86 12.42 -13.07 -9.44
N ALA A 87 11.94 -11.93 -9.91
CA ALA A 87 12.45 -11.25 -11.10
C ALA A 87 13.83 -10.60 -10.86
N THR A 88 14.61 -10.51 -11.93
CA THR A 88 15.84 -9.70 -11.96
C THR A 88 15.51 -8.23 -11.75
N PRO A 89 16.47 -7.36 -11.37
CA PRO A 89 16.21 -5.93 -11.19
C PRO A 89 15.54 -5.25 -12.40
N GLU A 90 15.92 -5.62 -13.62
CA GLU A 90 15.37 -5.07 -14.86
C GLU A 90 13.92 -5.50 -15.09
N GLU A 91 13.66 -6.81 -14.98
CA GLU A 91 12.31 -7.38 -15.12
C GLU A 91 11.37 -6.90 -14.00
N ARG A 92 11.91 -6.66 -12.80
CA ARG A 92 11.16 -6.21 -11.63
C ARG A 92 10.53 -4.84 -11.85
N GLU A 93 11.23 -3.91 -12.49
CA GLU A 93 10.68 -2.59 -12.80
C GLU A 93 9.53 -2.72 -13.81
N GLU A 94 9.70 -3.49 -14.89
CA GLU A 94 8.62 -3.71 -15.88
C GLU A 94 7.38 -4.34 -15.23
N LEU A 95 7.58 -5.39 -14.43
CA LEU A 95 6.49 -6.07 -13.72
C LEU A 95 5.78 -5.14 -12.73
N HIS A 96 6.52 -4.27 -12.05
CA HIS A 96 5.93 -3.29 -11.14
C HIS A 96 5.11 -2.24 -11.87
N GLN A 97 5.60 -1.71 -12.98
CA GLN A 97 4.82 -0.79 -13.83
C GLN A 97 3.51 -1.44 -14.29
N ARG A 98 3.56 -2.71 -14.68
CA ARG A 98 2.36 -3.49 -15.02
C ARG A 98 1.42 -3.64 -13.83
N ILE A 99 1.94 -3.92 -12.63
CA ILE A 99 1.13 -4.04 -11.40
C ILE A 99 0.45 -2.72 -11.05
N ILE A 100 1.16 -1.59 -11.09
CA ILE A 100 0.59 -0.30 -10.67
C ILE A 100 -0.43 0.24 -11.68
N THR A 101 -0.25 -0.07 -12.96
CA THR A 101 -1.13 0.37 -14.04
C THR A 101 -2.38 -0.51 -14.14
N HIS A 102 -2.26 -1.79 -13.78
CA HIS A 102 -3.36 -2.74 -13.90
C HIS A 102 -4.51 -2.41 -12.95
N LYS A 103 -5.73 -2.34 -13.50
CA LYS A 103 -6.97 -2.19 -12.71
C LYS A 103 -7.40 -3.54 -12.18
N TYR A 104 -6.89 -3.94 -11.02
CA TYR A 104 -7.37 -5.14 -10.33
C TYR A 104 -8.83 -5.00 -9.88
N SER A 105 -9.47 -6.09 -9.45
CA SER A 105 -10.80 -6.04 -8.85
C SER A 105 -10.74 -5.61 -7.38
N ARG A 106 -11.66 -4.73 -6.94
CA ARG A 106 -11.78 -4.35 -5.52
C ARG A 106 -12.44 -5.50 -4.77
N LYS A 107 -11.76 -6.09 -3.79
CA LYS A 107 -12.37 -7.02 -2.84
C LYS A 107 -12.30 -6.45 -1.43
N ARG A 108 -13.42 -6.49 -0.70
CA ARG A 108 -13.46 -6.17 0.74
C ARG A 108 -12.57 -7.18 1.46
N LEU A 109 -11.74 -6.72 2.39
CA LEU A 109 -10.96 -7.60 3.26
C LEU A 109 -11.98 -8.48 4.03
N GLN A 110 -11.91 -9.79 3.84
CA GLN A 110 -12.42 -10.75 4.82
C GLN A 110 -11.29 -11.00 5.80
#